data_AF-A0A9E5N1T7-F1
#
_entry.id   AF-A0A9E5N1T7-F1
#
_cell.length_a   1.000
_cell.length_b   1.000
_cell.length_c   1.000
_cell.angle_alpha   90.00
_cell.angle_beta   90.00
_cell.angle_gamma   90.00
#
_symmetry.space_group_name_H-M   'P 1'
#
loop_
_entity.id
_entity.type
_entity.pdbx_description
1 polymer ?
#
loop_
_entity_poly.entity_id
_entity_poly.type
_entity_poly.pdbx_seq_one_letter_code
_entity_poly.pdbx_strand_id
1 'polypeptide(L)'
;WFPGDSVNLAIGQSYLLSTPLQIANMLAAVGNGGTLYRPQLVRRIVEPIGPEQVNQPEVLARLPISPERLAVIRRGLEGVVSGPRGTAREAFEGMAFTAAGKTGTAETGQEEP
;
A
#
# COMPACT_ATOMS: atom_id res chain seq x y z
N TRP A 1 -23.29 4.49 15.07
CA TRP A 1 -21.92 4.07 15.35
C TRP A 1 -21.89 3.42 16.72
N PHE A 2 -21.54 2.14 16.77
CA PHE A 2 -21.36 1.38 18.00
C PHE A 2 -19.86 1.19 18.29
N PRO A 3 -19.46 0.91 19.55
CA PRO A 3 -18.06 0.70 19.89
C PRO A 3 -17.35 -0.38 19.04
N GLY A 4 -18.06 -1.43 18.65
CA GLY A 4 -17.53 -2.50 17.79
C GLY A 4 -17.19 -2.05 16.36
N ASP A 5 -17.85 -1.01 15.84
CA ASP A 5 -17.62 -0.50 14.49
C ASP A 5 -16.19 0.07 14.36
N SER A 6 -15.72 0.80 15.39
CA SER A 6 -14.34 1.32 15.44
C SER A 6 -13.29 0.22 15.49
N VAL A 7 -13.56 -0.85 16.24
CA VAL A 7 -12.62 -1.97 16.36
C VAL A 7 -12.49 -2.71 15.04
N ASN A 8 -13.61 -2.99 14.36
CA ASN A 8 -13.61 -3.62 13.04
C ASN A 8 -12.93 -2.73 11.99
N LEU A 9 -13.21 -1.43 12.00
CA LEU A 9 -12.58 -0.47 11.10
C LEU A 9 -11.05 -0.47 11.23
N ALA A 10 -10.53 -0.56 12.47
CA ALA A 10 -9.09 -0.51 12.74
C ALA A 10 -8.30 -1.71 12.17
N ILE A 11 -8.97 -2.85 11.96
CA ILE A 11 -8.37 -4.05 11.34
C ILE A 11 -8.74 -4.22 9.86
N GLY A 12 -9.45 -3.24 9.29
CA GLY A 12 -9.83 -3.23 7.88
C GLY A 12 -11.06 -4.06 7.54
N GLN A 13 -11.98 -4.24 8.48
CA GLN A 13 -13.23 -4.97 8.30
C GLN A 13 -14.47 -4.04 8.34
N SER A 14 -15.65 -4.64 8.20
CA SER A 14 -16.95 -3.96 8.24
C SER A 14 -17.08 -2.95 7.10
N TYR A 15 -17.45 -1.70 7.38
CA TYR A 15 -17.75 -0.70 6.37
C TYR A 15 -16.54 -0.18 5.59
N LEU A 16 -15.31 -0.63 5.90
CA LEU A 16 -14.12 -0.24 5.16
C LEU A 16 -13.99 -1.04 3.87
N LEU A 17 -14.32 -0.39 2.75
CA LEU A 17 -14.04 -0.90 1.41
C LEU A 17 -12.88 -0.12 0.80
N SER A 18 -12.02 -0.82 0.07
CA SER A 18 -10.88 -0.22 -0.63
C SER A 18 -10.62 -0.96 -1.94
N THR A 19 -10.24 -0.22 -2.97
CA THR A 19 -9.84 -0.80 -4.24
C THR A 19 -8.38 -1.25 -4.18
N PRO A 20 -7.96 -2.24 -5.00
CA PRO A 20 -6.56 -2.61 -5.12
C PRO A 20 -5.64 -1.42 -5.44
N LEU A 21 -6.11 -0.48 -6.27
CA LEU A 21 -5.36 0.73 -6.60
C LEU A 21 -5.16 1.66 -5.39
N GLN A 22 -6.16 1.77 -4.51
CA GLN A 22 -6.03 2.52 -3.26
C GLN A 22 -5.01 1.87 -2.32
N ILE A 23 -5.04 0.54 -2.17
CA ILE A 23 -4.07 -0.20 -1.34
C ILE A 23 -2.65 -0.07 -1.91
N ALA A 24 -2.49 -0.20 -3.23
CA ALA A 24 -1.20 -0.03 -3.90
C ALA A 24 -0.65 1.39 -3.70
N ASN A 25 -1.48 2.42 -3.87
CA ASN A 25 -1.05 3.80 -3.68
C ASN A 25 -0.70 4.12 -2.21
N MET A 26 -1.47 3.56 -1.26
CA MET A 26 -1.17 3.65 0.17
C MET A 26 0.19 3.05 0.50
N LEU A 27 0.47 1.81 0.07
CA LEU A 27 1.78 1.18 0.31
C LEU A 27 2.92 1.88 -0.44
N ALA A 28 2.69 2.40 -1.64
CA ALA A 28 3.67 3.19 -2.37
C ALA A 28 4.09 4.44 -1.57
N ALA A 29 3.13 5.14 -0.94
CA ALA A 29 3.42 6.28 -0.06
C ALA A 29 4.26 5.88 1.16
N VAL A 30 4.04 4.70 1.74
CA VAL A 30 4.90 4.18 2.82
C VAL A 30 6.31 3.87 2.30
N GLY A 31 6.42 3.21 1.15
CA GLY A 31 7.70 2.79 0.56
C GLY A 31 8.58 3.97 0.12
N ASN A 32 7.97 5.03 -0.43
CA ASN A 32 8.68 6.18 -0.99
C ASN A 32 9.05 7.28 0.01
N GLY A 33 8.85 7.05 1.31
CA GLY A 33 9.21 8.03 2.35
C GLY A 33 8.07 8.96 2.78
N GLY A 34 6.82 8.66 2.42
CA GLY A 34 5.63 9.32 2.94
C GLY A 34 4.93 10.26 1.97
N THR A 35 5.26 10.24 0.68
CA THR A 35 4.61 11.09 -0.33
C THR A 35 3.52 10.32 -1.06
N LEU A 36 2.28 10.79 -0.95
CA LEU A 36 1.16 10.24 -1.70
C LEU A 36 1.12 10.91 -3.07
N TYR A 37 1.34 10.15 -4.13
CA TYR A 37 1.25 10.62 -5.50
C TYR A 37 -0.11 10.27 -6.12
N ARG A 38 -0.52 11.03 -7.14
CA ARG A 38 -1.62 10.62 -8.02
C ARG A 38 -1.12 9.44 -8.88
N PRO A 39 -1.79 8.27 -8.87
CA PRO A 39 -1.46 7.21 -9.79
C PRO A 39 -1.65 7.66 -11.24
N GLN A 40 -0.66 7.43 -12.09
CA GLN A 40 -0.68 7.79 -13.51
C GLN A 40 -0.27 6.58 -14.34
N LEU A 41 -0.98 6.32 -15.44
CA LEU A 41 -0.66 5.24 -16.38
C LEU A 41 0.19 5.74 -17.56
N VAL A 42 -0.14 6.92 -18.07
CA VAL A 42 0.54 7.53 -19.21
C VAL A 42 1.77 8.27 -18.70
N ARG A 43 2.96 7.87 -19.13
CA ARG A 43 4.22 8.57 -18.80
C ARG A 43 4.45 9.78 -19.73
N ARG A 44 4.17 9.60 -21.01
CA ARG A 44 4.35 10.63 -22.03
C ARG A 44 3.47 10.36 -23.24
N ILE A 45 3.14 11.41 -23.97
CA ILE A 45 2.46 11.37 -25.27
C ILE A 45 3.45 11.92 -26.30
N VAL A 46 3.70 11.13 -27.34
CA VAL A 46 4.63 11.47 -28.44
C VAL A 46 3.82 11.56 -29.72
N GLU A 47 3.87 12.72 -30.37
CA GLU A 47 3.25 12.94 -31.68
C GLU A 47 4.29 12.85 -32.81
N PRO A 48 3.90 12.51 -34.06
CA PRO A 48 4.83 12.45 -35.18
C PRO A 48 5.52 13.79 -35.47
N ILE A 49 4.80 14.90 -35.26
CA ILE A 49 5.30 16.26 -35.43
C ILE A 49 4.74 17.08 -34.27
N GLY A 50 5.60 17.55 -33.38
CA GLY A 50 5.19 18.37 -32.23
C GLY A 50 6.03 18.10 -30.99
N PRO A 51 5.87 18.91 -29.94
CA PRO A 51 6.56 18.70 -28.67
C PRO A 51 5.99 17.48 -27.95
N GLU A 52 6.88 16.70 -27.34
CA GLU A 52 6.51 15.62 -26.44
C GLU A 52 5.81 16.17 -25.18
N GLN A 53 4.69 15.57 -24.79
CA GLN A 53 4.01 15.87 -23.53
C GLN A 53 4.42 14.85 -22.48
N VAL A 54 5.12 15.27 -21.43
CA VAL A 54 5.56 14.38 -20.34
C VAL A 54 4.67 14.60 -19.12
N ASN A 55 4.06 13.54 -18.62
CA ASN A 55 3.28 13.59 -17.38
C ASN A 55 4.23 13.60 -16.19
N GLN A 56 4.15 14.67 -15.40
CA GLN A 56 4.94 14.79 -14.18
C GLN A 56 4.20 14.17 -13.00
N PRO A 57 4.92 13.57 -12.03
CA PRO A 57 4.31 13.07 -10.81
C PRO A 57 3.60 14.20 -10.05
N GLU A 58 2.32 14.02 -9.75
CA GLU A 58 1.54 14.97 -8.96
C GLU A 58 1.51 14.53 -7.50
N VAL A 59 1.98 15.40 -6.60
CA VAL A 59 1.90 15.17 -5.14
C VAL A 59 0.50 15.54 -4.66
N LEU A 60 -0.24 14.55 -4.14
CA LEU A 60 -1.56 14.76 -3.55
C LEU A 60 -1.47 15.16 -2.08
N ALA A 61 -0.59 14.49 -1.34
CA ALA A 61 -0.43 14.71 0.10
C ALA A 61 0.92 14.17 0.61
N ARG A 62 1.22 14.47 1.88
CA ARG A 62 2.23 13.78 2.67
C ARG A 62 1.56 13.08 3.86
N LEU A 63 2.02 11.89 4.18
CA LEU A 63 1.55 11.17 5.36
C LEU A 63 1.86 12.00 6.62
N PRO A 64 0.90 12.23 7.53
CA PRO A 64 1.09 13.02 8.74
C PRO A 64 1.81 12.22 9.83
N ILE A 65 2.98 11.66 9.50
CA ILE A 65 3.78 10.78 10.37
C ILE A 65 5.23 11.25 10.39
N SER A 66 5.90 11.08 11.53
CA SER A 66 7.32 11.41 11.63
C SER A 66 8.19 10.38 10.91
N PRO A 67 9.41 10.74 10.47
CA PRO A 67 10.34 9.81 9.84
C PRO A 67 10.63 8.57 10.70
N GLU A 68 10.72 8.74 12.02
CA GLU A 68 11.00 7.65 12.97
C GLU A 68 9.84 6.65 13.01
N ARG A 69 8.59 7.14 13.05
CA ARG A 69 7.39 6.29 13.02
C ARG A 69 7.25 5.58 11.68
N LEU A 70 7.54 6.27 10.57
CA LEU A 70 7.56 5.65 9.25
C LEU A 70 8.62 4.53 9.17
N ALA A 71 9.80 4.73 9.74
CA ALA A 71 10.84 3.71 9.81
C ALA A 71 10.39 2.48 10.61
N VAL A 72 9.66 2.66 11.72
CA VAL A 72 9.07 1.56 12.48
C VAL A 72 8.08 0.77 11.62
N ILE A 73 7.19 1.45 10.90
CA ILE A 73 6.21 0.81 10.00
C ILE A 73 6.93 -0.02 8.94
N ARG A 74 7.94 0.56 8.26
CA ARG A 74 8.70 -0.12 7.19
C ARG A 74 9.41 -1.38 7.70
N ARG A 75 10.08 -1.31 8.86
CA ARG A 75 10.68 -2.50 9.49
C ARG A 75 9.64 -3.57 9.83
N GLY A 76 8.44 -3.17 10.26
CA GLY A 76 7.33 -4.09 10.48
C GLY A 76 6.91 -4.81 9.20
N LEU A 77 6.80 -4.07 8.08
CA LEU A 77 6.46 -4.64 6.77
C LEU A 77 7.54 -5.60 6.25
N GLU A 78 8.81 -5.31 6.47
CA GLU A 78 9.92 -6.23 6.17
C GLU A 78 9.83 -7.50 7.03
N GLY A 79 9.50 -7.35 8.31
CA GLY A 79 9.34 -8.46 9.25
C GLY A 79 8.19 -9.41 8.91
N VAL A 80 7.14 -8.93 8.23
CA VAL A 80 6.05 -9.77 7.73
C VAL A 80 6.54 -10.73 6.62
N VAL A 81 7.50 -10.29 5.83
CA VAL A 81 8.03 -11.00 4.66
C VAL A 81 9.23 -11.88 5.01
N SER A 82 10.08 -11.45 5.94
CA SER A 82 11.36 -12.11 6.22
C SER A 82 11.49 -12.65 7.65
N GLY A 83 10.67 -12.13 8.57
CA GLY A 83 10.76 -12.47 9.99
C GLY A 83 10.35 -13.92 10.27
N PRO A 84 10.84 -14.52 11.37
CA PRO A 84 10.56 -15.92 11.72
C PRO A 84 9.07 -16.19 12.00
N ARG A 85 8.28 -15.15 12.32
CA ARG A 85 6.82 -15.21 12.51
C ARG A 85 6.06 -14.42 11.42
N GLY A 86 6.72 -14.14 10.30
CA GLY A 86 6.15 -13.34 9.22
C GLY A 86 5.04 -14.09 8.50
N THR A 87 3.85 -13.48 8.38
CA THR A 87 2.68 -14.11 7.74
C THR A 87 2.82 -14.28 6.22
N ALA A 88 3.78 -13.60 5.60
CA ALA A 88 4.10 -13.74 4.17
C ALA A 88 5.43 -14.45 3.94
N ARG A 89 6.08 -14.99 4.98
CA ARG A 89 7.45 -15.52 4.88
C ARG A 89 7.60 -16.58 3.79
N GLU A 90 6.74 -17.60 3.84
CA GLU A 90 6.80 -18.74 2.93
C GLU A 90 6.66 -18.31 1.46
N ALA A 91 5.76 -17.36 1.18
CA ALA A 91 5.52 -16.86 -0.17
C ALA A 91 6.71 -16.08 -0.76
N PHE A 92 7.67 -15.66 0.07
CA PHE A 92 8.83 -14.85 -0.32
C PHE A 92 10.17 -15.55 -0.05
N GLU A 93 10.15 -16.78 0.45
CA GLU A 93 11.37 -17.54 0.75
C GLU A 93 12.14 -17.87 -0.54
N GLY A 94 13.46 -17.67 -0.52
CA GLY A 94 14.34 -17.94 -1.67
C GLY A 94 14.32 -16.89 -2.78
N MET A 95 13.54 -15.80 -2.63
CA MET A 95 13.56 -14.71 -3.63
C MET A 95 14.88 -13.94 -3.61
N ALA A 96 15.36 -13.55 -4.80
CA ALA A 96 16.64 -12.86 -5.00
C ALA A 96 16.60 -11.37 -4.59
N PHE A 97 15.46 -10.86 -4.16
CA PHE A 97 15.27 -9.47 -3.77
C PHE A 97 14.64 -9.38 -2.38
N THR A 98 14.92 -8.28 -1.69
CA THR A 98 14.23 -7.95 -0.44
C THR A 98 12.89 -7.31 -0.76
N ALA A 99 11.84 -7.76 -0.07
CA ALA A 99 10.52 -7.17 -0.15
C ALA A 99 10.01 -6.78 1.24
N ALA A 100 9.08 -5.83 1.26
CA ALA A 100 8.34 -5.43 2.43
C ALA A 100 6.85 -5.42 2.08
N GLY A 101 6.00 -5.92 2.97
CA GLY A 101 4.58 -6.05 2.66
C GLY A 101 3.74 -6.34 3.88
N LYS A 102 2.44 -6.46 3.67
CA LYS A 102 1.48 -6.85 4.70
C LYS A 102 0.43 -7.78 4.12
N THR A 103 0.04 -8.78 4.90
CA THR A 103 -1.12 -9.64 4.57
C THR A 103 -2.42 -9.01 5.08
N GLY A 104 -3.52 -9.29 4.40
CA GLY A 104 -4.88 -9.00 4.83
C GLY A 104 -5.79 -10.19 4.54
N THR A 105 -6.76 -10.41 5.40
CA THR A 105 -7.80 -11.44 5.24
C THR A 105 -9.14 -10.74 5.44
N ALA A 106 -10.01 -10.75 4.43
CA ALA A 106 -11.36 -10.23 4.55
C ALA A 106 -12.30 -11.36 4.95
N GLU A 107 -13.17 -11.12 5.93
CA GLU A 107 -14.21 -12.07 6.31
C GLU A 107 -15.54 -11.61 5.72
N THR A 108 -16.29 -12.56 5.17
CA THR A 108 -17.68 -12.35 4.77
C THR A 108 -18.55 -13.27 5.63
N GLY A 109 -19.76 -12.82 5.99
CA GLY A 109 -20.73 -13.67 6.68
C GLY A 109 -21.40 -14.70 5.76
N GLN A 110 -20.83 -14.96 4.58
CA GLN A 110 -21.38 -15.81 3.54
C GLN A 110 -20.37 -16.89 3.18
N GLU A 111 -20.83 -18.10 2.88
CA GLU A 111 -19.96 -19.22 2.47
C GLU A 111 -19.30 -18.99 1.10
N GLU A 112 -19.92 -18.19 0.22
CA GLU A 112 -19.38 -17.84 -1.08
C GLU A 112 -19.08 -16.34 -1.20
N PRO A 113 -18.00 -15.96 -1.91
CA PRO A 113 -17.51 -14.58 -2.01
C PRO A 113 -18.35 -13.65 -2.89
#